data_AF-A0A8T7H483-F1
#
_entry.id   AF-A0A8T7H483-F1
#
_cell.length_a   1.000
_cell.length_b   1.000
_cell.length_c   1.000
_cell.angle_alpha   90.00
_cell.angle_beta   90.00
_cell.angle_gamma   90.00
#
_symmetry.space_group_name_H-M   'P 1'
#
loop_
_entity.id
_entity.type
_entity.pdbx_description
1 polymer ?
#
loop_
_entity_poly.entity_id
_entity_poly.type
_entity_poly.pdbx_seq_one_letter_code
_entity_poly.pdbx_strand_id
1 'polypeptide(L)'
;TTTIFDRLASCDAVLLESNHCPRMLEDGPYPAFLKSRIRSNLGHLSNPDAARCLQRLADHIHVAMLAHLSETNNTKDKARFSAFEGLGLYSDQIEVTVAEQDPDPEHPELCGFHL
;
A
#
# COMPACT_ATOMS: atom_id res chain seq x y z
N THR A 1 -13.11 -4.42 22.76
CA THR A 1 -12.72 -3.22 21.99
C THR A 1 -12.68 -3.60 20.53
N THR A 2 -13.36 -2.86 19.66
CA THR A 2 -13.34 -3.07 18.20
C THR A 2 -11.92 -2.88 17.66
N THR A 3 -11.45 -3.82 16.85
CA THR A 3 -10.12 -3.75 16.23
C THR A 3 -10.10 -2.76 15.07
N ILE A 4 -8.91 -2.39 14.58
CA ILE A 4 -8.81 -1.56 13.39
C ILE A 4 -9.38 -2.27 12.15
N PHE A 5 -9.23 -3.60 12.06
CA PHE A 5 -9.76 -4.39 10.96
C PHE A 5 -11.28 -4.40 10.93
N ASP A 6 -11.94 -4.45 12.10
CA ASP A 6 -13.41 -4.38 12.16
C ASP A 6 -13.93 -3.02 11.67
N ARG A 7 -13.16 -1.93 11.87
CA ARG A 7 -13.50 -0.60 11.33
C ARG A 7 -13.28 -0.55 9.83
N LEU A 8 -12.13 -1.04 9.35
CA LEU A 8 -11.80 -1.06 7.93
C LEU A 8 -12.76 -1.96 7.13
N ALA A 9 -13.23 -3.06 7.71
CA ALA A 9 -14.21 -3.96 7.11
C ALA A 9 -15.61 -3.35 6.97
N SER A 10 -15.86 -2.17 7.56
CA SER A 10 -17.11 -1.42 7.37
C SER A 10 -17.02 -0.36 6.26
N CYS A 11 -15.87 -0.26 5.57
CA CYS A 11 -15.63 0.68 4.49
C CYS A 11 -15.75 0.00 3.13
N ASP A 12 -16.27 0.71 2.13
CA ASP A 12 -16.30 0.25 0.73
C ASP A 12 -14.91 0.33 0.05
N ALA A 13 -14.09 1.30 0.49
CA ALA A 13 -12.77 1.57 -0.03
C ALA A 13 -11.75 1.78 1.10
N VAL A 14 -10.50 1.38 0.88
CA VAL A 14 -9.40 1.62 1.80
C VAL A 14 -8.20 2.24 1.10
N LEU A 15 -7.56 3.19 1.79
CA LEU A 15 -6.24 3.69 1.44
C LEU A 15 -5.23 3.09 2.42
N LEU A 16 -4.25 2.35 1.90
CA LEU A 16 -3.22 1.70 2.70
C LEU A 16 -1.83 2.20 2.32
N GLU A 17 -1.02 2.44 3.34
CA GLU A 17 0.41 2.66 3.14
C GLU A 17 1.06 1.39 2.57
N SER A 18 1.84 1.57 1.51
CA SER A 18 2.66 0.52 0.89
C SER A 18 4.05 1.11 0.65
N ASN A 19 4.77 1.38 1.73
CA ASN A 19 5.92 2.28 1.69
C ASN A 19 7.12 1.67 0.97
N HIS A 20 7.50 0.44 1.27
CA HIS A 20 8.75 -0.10 0.74
C HIS A 20 8.63 -1.54 0.26
N CYS A 21 9.40 -1.85 -0.77
CA CYS A 21 9.75 -3.22 -1.12
C CYS A 21 10.89 -3.68 -0.20
N PRO A 22 10.75 -4.77 0.57
CA PRO A 22 11.80 -5.22 1.51
C PRO A 22 13.17 -5.43 0.85
N ARG A 23 13.20 -5.99 -0.36
CA ARG A 23 14.43 -6.17 -1.16
C ARG A 23 15.08 -4.83 -1.48
N MET A 24 14.32 -3.88 -2.02
CA MET A 24 14.87 -2.56 -2.35
C MET A 24 15.33 -1.81 -1.10
N LEU A 25 14.63 -1.92 0.02
CA LEU A 25 15.06 -1.32 1.28
C LEU A 25 16.37 -1.93 1.78
N GLU A 26 16.55 -3.24 1.67
CA GLU A 26 17.78 -3.92 2.09
C GLU A 26 18.96 -3.54 1.18
N ASP A 27 18.76 -3.53 -0.13
CA ASP A 27 19.80 -3.26 -1.13
C ASP A 27 20.05 -1.76 -1.35
N GLY A 28 19.12 -0.91 -0.88
CA GLY A 28 19.10 0.52 -1.14
C GLY A 28 20.20 1.32 -0.44
N PRO A 29 20.33 2.62 -0.77
CA PRO A 29 21.46 3.45 -0.35
C PRO A 29 21.38 3.92 1.11
N TYR A 30 20.27 3.67 1.80
CA TYR A 30 20.06 4.18 3.14
C TYR A 30 21.03 3.56 4.17
N PRO A 31 21.49 4.32 5.17
CA PRO A 31 22.30 3.75 6.24
C PRO A 31 21.49 2.74 7.05
N ALA A 32 22.19 1.77 7.66
CA ALA A 32 21.55 0.62 8.34
C ALA A 32 20.56 1.02 9.44
N PHE A 33 20.82 2.11 10.17
CA PHE A 33 19.91 2.61 11.20
C PHE A 33 18.57 3.09 10.60
N LEU A 34 18.59 3.71 9.42
CA LEU A 34 17.39 4.21 8.75
C LEU A 34 16.58 3.04 8.18
N LYS A 35 17.26 2.08 7.52
CA LYS A 35 16.64 0.82 7.09
C LYS A 35 15.93 0.11 8.25
N SER A 36 16.59 0.07 9.42
CA SER A 36 16.03 -0.55 10.62
C SER A 36 14.82 0.20 11.18
N ARG A 37 14.83 1.53 11.15
CA ARG A 37 13.67 2.35 11.56
C ARG A 37 12.48 2.13 10.62
N ILE A 38 12.70 2.14 9.31
CA ILE A 38 11.65 1.99 8.29
C ILE A 38 10.93 0.65 8.45
N ARG A 39 11.67 -0.48 8.59
CA ARG A 39 11.08 -1.82 8.71
C ARG A 39 10.62 -2.20 10.13
N SER A 40 10.68 -1.27 11.08
CA SER A 40 10.28 -1.55 12.47
C SER A 40 8.77 -1.55 12.64
N ASN A 41 8.27 -2.12 13.74
CA ASN A 41 6.84 -2.12 14.07
C ASN A 41 6.25 -0.70 14.28
N LEU A 42 7.10 0.31 14.45
CA LEU A 42 6.71 1.73 14.58
C LEU A 42 7.12 2.55 13.35
N GLY A 43 7.62 1.88 12.32
CA GLY A 43 8.03 2.47 11.05
C GLY A 43 6.88 2.46 10.06
N HIS A 44 7.16 1.93 8.88
CA HIS A 44 6.27 1.97 7.74
C HIS A 44 5.80 0.57 7.33
N LEU A 45 4.60 0.50 6.74
CA LEU A 45 4.10 -0.75 6.16
C LEU A 45 4.89 -1.10 4.91
N SER A 46 5.40 -2.33 4.85
CA SER A 46 5.99 -2.87 3.62
C SER A 46 4.90 -3.26 2.62
N ASN A 47 5.25 -3.43 1.34
CA ASN A 47 4.27 -3.91 0.35
C ASN A 47 3.64 -5.27 0.76
N PRO A 48 4.41 -6.26 1.27
CA PRO A 48 3.81 -7.50 1.78
C PRO A 48 2.90 -7.30 3.00
N ASP A 49 3.19 -6.34 3.88
CA ASP A 49 2.30 -6.04 5.01
C ASP A 49 0.97 -5.45 4.53
N ALA A 50 1.03 -4.49 3.62
CA ALA A 50 -0.15 -3.91 2.99
C ALA A 50 -0.99 -4.99 2.28
N ALA A 51 -0.33 -5.89 1.55
CA ALA A 51 -0.97 -7.02 0.87
C ALA A 51 -1.68 -7.98 1.84
N ARG A 52 -1.07 -8.25 3.01
CA ARG A 52 -1.72 -9.05 4.07
C ARG A 52 -2.93 -8.34 4.67
N CYS A 53 -2.87 -7.03 4.83
CA CYS A 53 -4.03 -6.25 5.25
C CYS A 53 -5.16 -6.34 4.22
N LEU A 54 -4.85 -6.21 2.92
CA LEU A 54 -5.83 -6.35 1.84
C LEU A 54 -6.46 -7.74 1.82
N GLN A 55 -5.66 -8.80 1.93
CA GLN A 55 -6.18 -10.17 1.97
C GLN A 55 -7.20 -10.35 3.11
N ARG A 56 -6.93 -9.78 4.29
CA ARG A 56 -7.85 -9.88 5.44
C ARG A 56 -9.13 -9.06 5.26
N LEU A 57 -9.09 -8.04 4.41
CA LEU A 57 -10.23 -7.17 4.10
C LEU A 57 -10.96 -7.61 2.83
N ALA A 58 -10.50 -8.67 2.16
CA ALA A 58 -10.87 -8.95 0.78
C ALA A 58 -12.37 -9.22 0.56
N ASP A 59 -13.05 -9.78 1.57
CA ASP A 59 -14.50 -10.03 1.53
C ASP A 59 -15.35 -8.79 1.86
N HIS A 60 -14.73 -7.67 2.22
CA HIS A 60 -15.41 -6.50 2.80
C HIS A 60 -15.26 -5.22 1.97
N ILE A 61 -14.17 -5.09 1.23
CA ILE A 61 -13.85 -3.89 0.45
C ILE A 61 -14.01 -4.17 -1.04
N HIS A 62 -14.29 -3.13 -1.81
CA HIS A 62 -14.33 -3.18 -3.27
C HIS A 62 -13.15 -2.46 -3.91
N VAL A 63 -12.54 -1.52 -3.18
CA VAL A 63 -11.49 -0.63 -3.70
C VAL A 63 -10.33 -0.56 -2.72
N ALA A 64 -9.12 -0.65 -3.24
CA ALA A 64 -7.88 -0.46 -2.52
C ALA A 64 -6.96 0.54 -3.24
N MET A 65 -6.56 1.59 -2.54
CA MET A 65 -5.52 2.51 -3.00
C MET A 65 -4.25 2.31 -2.18
N LEU A 66 -3.13 2.01 -2.85
CA LEU A 66 -1.81 1.96 -2.23
C LEU A 66 -1.16 3.34 -2.30
N ALA A 67 -0.71 3.86 -1.17
CA ALA A 67 -0.14 5.21 -1.08
C ALA A 67 1.15 5.24 -0.24
N HIS A 68 1.76 6.42 -0.18
CA HIS A 68 2.93 6.71 0.65
C HIS A 68 4.13 5.81 0.33
N LEU A 69 4.36 5.57 -0.97
CA LEU A 69 5.51 4.83 -1.47
C LEU A 69 6.81 5.58 -1.16
N SER A 70 7.87 4.85 -0.87
CA SER A 70 9.23 5.38 -0.78
C SER A 70 9.76 5.63 -2.19
N GLU A 71 10.22 6.86 -2.44
CA GLU A 71 10.84 7.23 -3.74
C GLU A 71 12.05 6.36 -4.06
N THR A 72 12.82 5.98 -3.04
CA THR A 72 14.08 5.25 -3.21
C THR A 72 13.88 3.74 -3.12
N ASN A 73 13.01 3.27 -2.23
CA ASN A 73 12.92 1.85 -1.88
C ASN A 73 11.60 1.20 -2.34
N ASN A 74 10.92 1.79 -3.31
CA ASN A 74 9.73 1.22 -3.90
C ASN A 74 9.52 1.64 -5.35
N THR A 75 8.58 0.98 -6.01
CA THR A 75 8.04 1.38 -7.32
C THR A 75 6.55 1.03 -7.33
N LYS A 76 5.75 1.73 -8.13
CA LYS A 76 4.32 1.43 -8.26
C LYS A 76 4.08 -0.02 -8.69
N ASP A 77 4.88 -0.52 -9.63
CA ASP A 77 4.76 -1.90 -10.11
C ASP A 77 4.99 -2.92 -8.99
N LYS A 78 5.97 -2.69 -8.11
CA LYS A 78 6.24 -3.61 -6.98
C LYS A 78 5.15 -3.53 -5.91
N ALA A 79 4.62 -2.35 -5.62
CA ALA A 79 3.48 -2.20 -4.71
C ALA A 79 2.25 -2.93 -5.26
N ARG A 80 1.91 -2.65 -6.53
CA ARG A 80 0.78 -3.27 -7.24
C ARG A 80 0.94 -4.79 -7.31
N PHE A 81 2.10 -5.28 -7.74
CA PHE A 81 2.38 -6.71 -7.81
C PHE A 81 2.20 -7.39 -6.45
N SER A 82 2.77 -6.84 -5.39
CA SER A 82 2.65 -7.41 -4.05
C SER A 82 1.20 -7.43 -3.55
N ALA A 83 0.40 -6.42 -3.87
CA ALA A 83 -1.02 -6.40 -3.51
C ALA A 83 -1.80 -7.49 -4.25
N PHE A 84 -1.60 -7.65 -5.56
CA PHE A 84 -2.23 -8.73 -6.33
C PHE A 84 -1.80 -10.12 -5.85
N GLU A 85 -0.52 -10.29 -5.52
CA GLU A 85 -0.01 -11.53 -4.93
C GLU A 85 -0.72 -11.86 -3.60
N GLY A 86 -0.90 -10.87 -2.72
CA GLY A 86 -1.62 -11.07 -1.45
C GLY A 86 -3.11 -11.32 -1.61
N LEU A 87 -3.76 -10.64 -2.56
CA LEU A 87 -5.18 -10.83 -2.86
C LEU A 87 -5.46 -12.22 -3.44
N GLY A 88 -4.54 -12.78 -4.24
CA GLY A 88 -4.70 -14.11 -4.82
C GLY A 88 -6.01 -14.23 -5.61
N LEU A 89 -6.91 -15.12 -5.18
CA LEU A 89 -8.21 -15.35 -5.83
C LEU A 89 -9.19 -14.17 -5.75
N TYR A 90 -8.93 -13.21 -4.88
CA TYR A 90 -9.73 -11.98 -4.74
C TYR A 90 -9.28 -10.86 -5.69
N SER A 91 -8.22 -11.08 -6.47
CA SER A 91 -7.63 -10.06 -7.35
C SER A 91 -8.60 -9.48 -8.38
N ASP A 92 -9.57 -10.26 -8.84
CA ASP A 92 -10.59 -9.82 -9.80
C ASP A 92 -11.80 -9.10 -9.14
N GLN A 93 -11.89 -9.13 -7.81
CA GLN A 93 -13.02 -8.59 -7.05
C GLN A 93 -12.73 -7.21 -6.46
N ILE A 94 -11.46 -6.83 -6.39
CA ILE A 94 -11.00 -5.59 -5.75
C ILE A 94 -10.25 -4.76 -6.76
N GLU A 95 -10.71 -3.53 -6.97
CA GLU A 95 -9.99 -2.56 -7.77
C GLU A 95 -8.77 -2.06 -6.99
N VAL A 96 -7.56 -2.35 -7.49
CA VAL A 96 -6.30 -1.91 -6.88
C VAL A 96 -5.65 -0.81 -7.71
N THR A 97 -5.50 0.36 -7.10
CA THR A 97 -4.78 1.52 -7.66
C THR A 97 -3.56 1.88 -6.81
N VAL A 98 -2.59 2.56 -7.40
CA VAL A 98 -1.41 3.08 -6.68
C VAL A 98 -1.36 4.58 -6.90
N ALA A 99 -1.37 5.33 -5.80
CA ALA A 99 -1.34 6.79 -5.83
C ALA A 99 -0.01 7.32 -6.40
N GLU A 100 -0.09 8.45 -7.09
CA GLU A 100 1.08 9.23 -7.47
C GLU A 100 1.73 9.83 -6.22
N GLN A 101 3.06 9.87 -6.20
CA GLN A 101 3.79 10.55 -5.13
C GLN A 101 3.84 12.07 -5.32
N ASP A 102 3.87 12.51 -6.58
CA ASP A 102 3.95 13.92 -6.95
C ASP A 102 2.90 14.17 -8.05
N PRO A 103 1.65 14.51 -7.68
CA PRO A 103 0.62 14.79 -8.68
C PRO A 103 1.06 16.01 -9.50
N ASP A 104 0.87 15.94 -10.82
CA ASP A 104 1.16 17.06 -11.71
C ASP A 104 0.46 18.33 -11.19
N PRO A 105 1.22 19.41 -10.86
CA PRO A 105 0.66 20.60 -10.26
C PRO A 105 -0.35 21.31 -11.18
N GLU A 106 -0.36 21.03 -12.49
CA GLU A 106 -1.33 21.61 -13.42
C GLU A 106 -2.71 20.94 -13.34
N HIS A 107 -2.79 19.67 -12.92
CA HIS A 107 -4.03 18.88 -12.93
C HIS A 107 -4.21 18.00 -11.66
N PRO A 108 -4.36 18.61 -10.47
CA PRO A 108 -4.58 17.87 -9.22
C PRO A 108 -5.88 17.03 -9.23
N GLU A 109 -6.85 17.40 -10.06
CA GLU A 109 -8.15 16.73 -10.24
C GLU A 109 -8.05 15.34 -10.90
N LEU A 110 -6.97 15.07 -11.66
CA LEU A 110 -6.76 13.79 -12.36
C LEU A 110 -6.18 12.71 -11.44
N CYS A 111 -5.87 13.06 -10.19
CA CYS A 111 -5.21 12.18 -9.24
C CYS A 111 -6.23 11.37 -8.42
N GLY A 112 -6.85 10.37 -9.06
CA GLY A 112 -7.58 9.30 -8.36
C GLY A 112 -8.96 9.64 -7.80
N PHE A 113 -9.91 8.72 -8.08
CA PHE A 113 -11.32 8.69 -7.66
C PHE A 113 -12.14 9.98 -7.86
N HIS A 114 -12.92 10.00 -8.95
CA HIS A 114 -14.21 10.68 -8.93
C HIS A 114 -15.23 9.74 -8.30
N LEU A 115 -15.63 10.06 -7.06
CA LEU A 115 -16.79 9.47 -6.38
C LEU A 115 -18.10 9.89 -7.04
#